data_AF-A0A0N1L5D2-F1
#
_entry.id   AF-A0A0N1L5D2-F1
#
_cell.length_a   1.000
_cell.length_b   1.000
_cell.length_c   1.000
_cell.angle_alpha   90.00
_cell.angle_beta   90.00
_cell.angle_gamma   90.00
#
_symmetry.space_group_name_H-M   'P 1'
#
loop_
_entity.id
_entity.type
_entity.pdbx_description
1 polymer ?
#
loop_
_entity_poly.entity_id
_entity_poly.type
_entity_poly.pdbx_seq_one_letter_code
_entity_poly.pdbx_strand_id
1 'polypeptide(L)'
;MSYEDPLWKLRHALAGVALALVLAVLVAALLGSLLGDVVAGTYGARVAFYSALLLYVVVGAGVLFAKVAQHEKRPLSPGRVGLWFASLWLWPLLLARRRPPDAGAP
;
A
#
# COMPACT_ATOMS: atom_id res chain seq x y z
N MET A 1 -19.18 -22.26 22.50
CA MET A 1 -17.82 -21.79 22.16
C MET A 1 -17.94 -20.90 20.93
N SER A 2 -17.84 -19.58 21.09
CA SER A 2 -17.86 -18.66 19.95
C SER A 2 -16.51 -18.75 19.25
N TYR A 3 -16.47 -19.27 18.03
CA TYR A 3 -15.28 -19.27 17.18
C TYR A 3 -15.05 -17.81 16.78
N GLU A 4 -14.17 -17.10 17.49
CA GLU A 4 -13.79 -15.74 17.10
C GLU A 4 -13.05 -15.81 15.75
N ASP A 5 -13.78 -15.56 14.66
CA ASP A 5 -13.24 -15.57 13.31
C ASP A 5 -12.07 -14.57 13.19
N PRO A 6 -10.84 -15.04 12.92
CA PRO A 6 -9.66 -14.19 12.83
C PRO A 6 -9.82 -13.05 11.81
N LEU A 7 -10.59 -13.29 10.75
CA LEU A 7 -10.85 -12.31 9.70
C LEU A 7 -11.69 -11.13 10.20
N TRP A 8 -12.63 -11.37 11.12
CA TRP A 8 -13.51 -10.34 11.66
C TRP A 8 -12.75 -9.30 12.49
N LYS A 9 -11.68 -9.73 13.19
CA LYS A 9 -10.77 -8.83 13.91
C LYS A 9 -9.99 -7.92 12.96
N LEU A 10 -9.70 -8.40 11.76
CA LEU A 10 -8.93 -7.69 10.73
C LEU A 10 -9.78 -6.85 9.77
N ARG A 11 -11.12 -6.89 9.87
CA ARG A 11 -12.04 -6.23 8.93
C ARG A 11 -11.72 -4.75 8.68
N HIS A 12 -11.30 -4.02 9.72
CA HIS A 12 -10.99 -2.60 9.62
C HIS A 12 -9.65 -2.35 8.89
N ALA A 13 -8.66 -3.21 9.09
CA ALA A 13 -7.41 -3.16 8.36
C ALA A 13 -7.62 -3.55 6.88
N LEU A 14 -8.39 -4.63 6.64
CA LEU A 14 -8.80 -5.08 5.30
C LEU A 14 -9.51 -3.98 4.53
N ALA A 15 -10.54 -3.35 5.13
CA ALA A 15 -11.27 -2.28 4.48
C ALA A 15 -10.43 -1.00 4.30
N GLY A 16 -9.50 -0.71 5.22
CA GLY A 16 -8.57 0.42 5.09
C GLY A 16 -7.60 0.23 3.93
N VAL A 17 -7.01 -0.96 3.82
CA VAL A 17 -6.15 -1.35 2.70
C VAL A 17 -6.91 -1.37 1.40
N ALA A 18 -8.11 -1.97 1.36
CA ALA A 18 -8.93 -2.03 0.16
C ALA A 18 -9.26 -0.62 -0.36
N LEU A 19 -9.69 0.28 0.53
CA LEU A 19 -10.01 1.65 0.14
C LEU A 19 -8.76 2.41 -0.33
N ALA A 20 -7.64 2.25 0.37
CA ALA A 20 -6.36 2.85 -0.05
C ALA A 20 -5.88 2.29 -1.40
N LEU A 21 -6.07 0.99 -1.65
CA LEU A 21 -5.75 0.34 -2.92
C LEU A 21 -6.60 0.88 -4.07
N VAL A 22 -7.92 1.01 -3.88
CA VAL A 22 -8.81 1.59 -4.90
C VAL A 22 -8.33 3.00 -5.28
N LEU A 23 -8.04 3.83 -4.27
CA LEU A 23 -7.50 5.18 -4.51
C LEU A 23 -6.14 5.14 -5.23
N ALA A 24 -5.26 4.22 -4.84
CA ALA A 24 -3.94 4.06 -5.44
C ALA A 24 -4.01 3.61 -6.90
N VAL A 25 -4.95 2.73 -7.27
CA VAL A 25 -5.17 2.31 -8.66
C VAL A 25 -5.58 3.49 -9.53
N LEU A 26 -6.50 4.33 -9.06
CA LEU A 26 -6.92 5.54 -9.79
C LEU A 26 -5.74 6.51 -9.98
N VAL A 27 -4.96 6.74 -8.93
CA VAL A 27 -3.75 7.59 -9.00
C VAL A 27 -2.69 6.98 -9.91
N ALA A 28 -2.49 5.67 -9.88
CA ALA A 28 -1.56 4.96 -10.77
C ALA A 28 -1.99 5.08 -12.24
N ALA A 29 -3.29 5.03 -12.55
CA ALA A 29 -3.79 5.23 -13.91
C ALA A 29 -3.53 6.65 -14.41
N LEU A 30 -3.80 7.67 -13.57
CA LEU A 30 -3.53 9.07 -13.91
C LEU A 30 -2.03 9.31 -14.12
N LEU A 31 -1.18 8.88 -13.18
CA LEU A 31 0.27 9.00 -13.30
C LEU A 31 0.82 8.21 -14.48
N GLY A 32 0.30 7.00 -14.73
CA GLY A 32 0.70 6.17 -15.87
C GLY A 32 0.43 6.84 -17.21
N SER A 33 -0.75 7.45 -17.37
CA SER A 33 -1.06 8.22 -18.59
C SER A 33 -0.16 9.45 -18.72
N LEU A 34 -0.04 10.25 -17.66
CA LEU A 34 0.76 11.49 -17.69
C LEU A 34 2.23 11.21 -17.99
N LEU A 35 2.82 10.21 -17.34
CA LEU A 35 4.22 9.82 -17.56
C LEU A 35 4.41 9.22 -18.96
N GLY A 36 3.48 8.37 -19.41
CA GLY A 36 3.52 7.82 -20.77
C GLY A 36 3.48 8.92 -21.83
N ASP A 37 2.69 9.97 -21.60
CA ASP A 37 2.60 11.12 -22.49
C ASP A 37 3.86 11.97 -22.51
N VAL A 38 4.40 12.30 -21.34
CA VAL A 38 5.60 13.14 -21.21
C VAL A 38 6.85 12.42 -21.75
N VAL A 39 6.97 11.12 -21.52
CA VAL A 39 8.19 10.37 -21.87
C VAL A 39 8.23 9.95 -23.33
N ALA A 40 7.10 9.54 -23.90
CA ALA A 40 7.08 8.99 -25.26
C ALA A 40 5.84 9.36 -26.09
N GLY A 41 4.76 9.84 -25.49
CA GLY A 41 3.53 10.20 -26.21
C GLY A 41 2.78 9.01 -26.82
N THR A 42 3.12 7.77 -26.45
CA THR A 42 2.53 6.56 -27.05
C THR A 42 1.61 5.83 -26.07
N TYR A 43 0.59 5.15 -26.60
CA TYR A 43 -0.28 4.27 -25.81
C TYR A 43 0.52 3.18 -25.10
N GLY A 44 1.51 2.59 -25.78
CA GLY A 44 2.38 1.57 -25.20
C GLY A 44 3.12 2.07 -23.96
N ALA A 45 3.62 3.30 -23.98
CA ALA A 45 4.27 3.91 -22.81
C ALA A 45 3.29 4.12 -21.65
N ARG A 46 2.08 4.63 -21.93
CA ARG A 46 1.03 4.80 -20.90
C ARG A 46 0.71 3.47 -20.20
N VAL A 47 0.55 2.40 -20.99
CA VAL A 47 0.29 1.05 -20.47
C VAL A 47 1.47 0.56 -19.64
N ALA A 48 2.70 0.70 -20.14
CA ALA A 48 3.89 0.25 -19.42
C ALA A 48 4.05 0.95 -18.06
N PHE A 49 3.90 2.29 -18.00
CA PHE A 49 3.96 3.04 -16.74
C PHE A 49 2.81 2.68 -15.80
N TYR A 50 1.58 2.59 -16.31
CA TYR A 50 0.44 2.16 -15.51
C TYR A 50 0.65 0.76 -14.92
N SER A 51 1.07 -0.22 -15.73
CA SER A 51 1.34 -1.59 -15.29
C SER A 51 2.45 -1.66 -14.25
N ALA A 52 3.53 -0.90 -14.42
CA ALA A 52 4.63 -0.83 -13.46
C ALA A 52 4.16 -0.22 -12.11
N LEU A 53 3.39 0.88 -12.16
CA LEU A 53 2.82 1.52 -10.98
C LEU A 53 1.80 0.62 -10.28
N LEU A 54 0.96 -0.07 -11.05
CA LEU A 54 -0.02 -1.02 -10.54
C LEU A 54 0.66 -2.17 -9.79
N LEU A 55 1.70 -2.76 -10.39
CA LEU A 55 2.49 -3.80 -9.74
C LEU A 55 3.13 -3.28 -8.45
N TYR A 56 3.71 -2.08 -8.49
CA TYR A 56 4.33 -1.44 -7.32
C TYR A 56 3.36 -1.27 -6.14
N VAL A 57 2.14 -0.75 -6.39
CA VAL A 57 1.15 -0.57 -5.32
C VAL A 57 0.57 -1.91 -4.84
N VAL A 58 0.37 -2.90 -5.70
CA VAL A 58 -0.09 -4.23 -5.29
C VAL A 58 0.95 -4.91 -4.38
N VAL A 59 2.23 -4.84 -4.73
CA VAL A 59 3.33 -5.36 -3.90
C VAL A 59 3.37 -4.61 -2.56
N GLY A 60 3.31 -3.27 -2.59
CA GLY A 60 3.28 -2.45 -1.38
C GLY A 60 2.13 -2.82 -0.44
N ALA A 61 0.93 -3.07 -0.98
CA ALA A 61 -0.22 -3.46 -0.18
C ALA A 61 -0.02 -4.82 0.47
N GLY A 62 0.49 -5.80 -0.27
CA GLY A 62 0.84 -7.12 0.29
C GLY A 62 1.85 -7.01 1.43
N VAL A 63 2.92 -6.23 1.24
CA VAL A 63 3.97 -6.01 2.25
C VAL A 63 3.40 -5.33 3.50
N LEU A 64 2.63 -4.26 3.35
CA LEU A 64 2.07 -3.53 4.49
C LEU A 64 1.00 -4.34 5.19
N PHE A 65 0.14 -5.05 4.44
CA PHE A 65 -0.86 -5.93 5.00
C PHE A 65 -0.22 -7.04 5.86
N ALA A 66 0.82 -7.71 5.35
CA ALA A 66 1.54 -8.74 6.11
C ALA A 66 2.10 -8.22 7.44
N LYS A 67 2.54 -6.96 7.49
CA LYS A 67 3.06 -6.33 8.71
C LYS A 67 1.97 -5.88 9.67
N VAL A 68 0.89 -5.30 9.16
CA VAL A 68 -0.18 -4.73 9.99
C VAL A 68 -1.17 -5.78 10.49
N ALA A 69 -1.33 -6.88 9.75
CA ALA A 69 -2.19 -8.00 10.14
C ALA A 69 -1.88 -8.55 11.54
N GLN A 70 -0.67 -8.31 12.06
CA GLN A 70 -0.28 -8.74 13.39
C GLN A 70 -0.58 -7.72 14.52
N HIS A 71 -0.86 -6.44 14.23
CA HIS A 71 -0.76 -5.37 15.23
C HIS A 71 -1.95 -4.40 15.35
N GLU A 72 -2.92 -4.35 14.42
CA GLU A 72 -4.01 -3.35 14.48
C GLU A 72 -5.41 -3.90 14.78
N LYS A 73 -6.00 -3.47 15.91
CA LYS A 73 -7.44 -3.62 16.25
C LYS A 73 -8.25 -2.32 16.14
N ARG A 74 -7.62 -1.23 15.71
CA ARG A 74 -8.20 0.12 15.82
C ARG A 74 -9.27 0.37 14.74
N PRO A 75 -10.30 1.19 15.01
CA PRO A 75 -11.38 1.48 14.06
C PRO A 75 -10.87 2.26 12.83
N LEU A 76 -11.61 2.15 11.72
CA LEU A 76 -11.36 2.90 10.48
C LEU A 76 -11.58 4.41 10.70
N SER A 77 -10.66 5.23 10.20
CA SER A 77 -10.83 6.68 10.13
C SER A 77 -10.27 7.22 8.81
N PRO A 78 -10.79 8.36 8.30
CA PRO A 78 -10.28 8.98 7.08
C PRO A 78 -8.77 9.27 7.13
N GLY A 79 -8.29 9.77 8.28
CA GLY A 79 -6.86 9.99 8.49
C GLY A 79 -6.04 8.71 8.40
N ARG A 80 -6.57 7.57 8.86
CA ARG A 80 -5.88 6.28 8.71
C ARG A 80 -5.89 5.80 7.26
N VAL A 81 -6.97 6.00 6.51
CA VAL A 81 -6.99 5.69 5.07
C VAL A 81 -5.92 6.51 4.33
N GLY A 82 -5.78 7.80 4.67
CA GLY A 82 -4.71 8.65 4.15
C GLY A 82 -3.31 8.14 4.51
N LEU A 83 -3.09 7.67 5.74
CA LEU A 83 -1.83 7.04 6.16
C LEU A 83 -1.56 5.73 5.41
N TRP A 84 -2.57 4.89 5.19
CA TRP A 84 -2.43 3.67 4.39
C TRP A 84 -2.06 4.00 2.96
N PHE A 85 -2.73 4.97 2.35
CA PHE A 85 -2.41 5.45 1.01
C PHE A 85 -0.98 5.98 0.94
N ALA A 86 -0.58 6.87 1.85
CA ALA A 86 0.79 7.41 1.87
C ALA A 86 1.84 6.29 2.09
N SER A 87 1.57 5.35 3.00
CA SER A 87 2.43 4.20 3.25
C SER A 87 2.56 3.32 2.01
N LEU A 88 1.48 3.14 1.25
CA LEU A 88 1.44 2.36 0.02
C LEU A 88 2.32 2.95 -1.08
N TRP A 89 2.54 4.26 -1.08
CA TRP A 89 3.49 4.91 -2.00
C TRP A 89 4.91 4.96 -1.45
N LEU A 90 5.07 4.99 -0.13
CA LEU A 90 6.38 5.14 0.55
C LEU A 90 6.95 3.83 1.09
N TRP A 91 6.33 2.68 0.80
CA TRP A 91 6.69 1.39 1.39
C TRP A 91 8.17 0.99 1.26
N PRO A 92 8.91 1.27 0.14
CA PRO A 92 10.32 0.92 0.06
C PRO A 92 11.15 1.74 1.04
N LEU A 93 10.81 3.01 1.24
CA LEU A 93 11.46 3.89 2.20
C LEU A 93 11.16 3.45 3.65
N LEU A 94 9.94 3.00 3.91
CA LEU A 94 9.55 2.43 5.21
C LEU A 94 10.30 1.12 5.51
N LEU A 95 10.65 0.34 4.48
CA LEU A 95 11.51 -0.83 4.62
C LEU A 95 12.98 -0.44 4.85
N ALA A 96 13.49 0.51 4.09
CA ALA A 96 14.87 0.97 4.17
C ALA A 96 15.18 1.66 5.51
N ARG A 97 14.21 2.36 6.12
CA ARG A 97 14.36 3.02 7.42
C ARG A 97 14.27 2.10 8.64
N ARG A 98 14.23 0.78 8.46
CA ARG A 98 14.32 -0.14 9.60
C ARG A 98 15.66 0.10 10.30
N ARG A 99 15.60 0.52 11.58
CA ARG A 99 16.77 0.50 12.45
C ARG A 99 17.33 -0.93 12.45
N PRO A 100 18.65 -1.11 12.35
CA PRO A 100 19.27 -2.40 12.65
C PRO A 100 18.73 -2.89 14.01
N PRO A 101 18.47 -4.19 14.20
CA PRO A 101 18.31 -4.73 15.54
C PRO A 101 19.54 -4.26 16.33
N ASP A 102 19.33 -3.64 17.49
CA ASP A 102 20.36 -3.00 18.30
C ASP A 102 21.61 -3.88 18.39
N ALA A 103 22.58 -3.60 17.53
CA ALA A 103 23.88 -4.25 17.51
C ALA A 103 24.79 -3.43 18.43
N GLY A 104 24.64 -3.67 19.73
CA GLY A 104 25.43 -3.08 20.82
C GLY A 104 24.56 -2.88 22.07
N ALA A 105 24.49 -3.83 23.00
CA ALA A 105 25.47 -4.09 24.09
C ALA A 105 25.41 -3.02 25.20
N PRO A 106 25.66 -3.32 26.49
CA PRO A 106 26.33 -4.50 27.06
C PRO A 106 25.42 -5.65 27.55
#